data_AF-A0A660RME8-F1
#
_entry.id   AF-A0A660RME8-F1
#
_cell.length_a   1.000
_cell.length_b   1.000
_cell.length_c   1.000
_cell.angle_alpha   90.00
_cell.angle_beta   90.00
_cell.angle_gamma   90.00
#
_symmetry.space_group_name_H-M   'P 1'
#
loop_
_entity.id
_entity.type
_entity.pdbx_description
1 polymer ?
#
loop_
_entity_poly.entity_id
_entity_poly.type
_entity_poly.pdbx_seq_one_letter_code
_entity_poly.pdbx_strand_id
1 'polypeptide(L)'
;MSEISKTWHGIPRKEIPWFPTVDETKCIGCSLCFVTCGRNVYEMVGNKSKVVNPYNCLVGCTTCETVCPVGAISFPPKDMIHKIEKEHAVLRYVQKESKKKGMKVALDKARAEAERVISQSSHRVEFTVSGHILEKDVPKKLMDITEQCDCDVVNFSVNTPSLKVCYDEKAPSVAKFELVSQKFEDVSHCSDEIDRFLGENGIVIVEQKKIS
;
A
#
# COMPACT_ATOMS: atom_id res chain seq x y z
N MET A 1 7.04 -5.03 -17.92
CA MET A 1 7.26 -4.13 -19.07
C MET A 1 5.96 -3.38 -19.30
N SER A 2 5.95 -2.04 -19.19
CA SER A 2 4.72 -1.24 -19.27
C SER A 2 4.10 -1.33 -20.67
N GLU A 3 2.88 -1.85 -20.78
CA GLU A 3 2.13 -1.89 -22.04
C GLU A 3 1.79 -0.46 -22.47
N ILE A 4 2.34 -0.03 -23.61
CA ILE A 4 2.14 1.33 -24.11
C ILE A 4 0.77 1.40 -24.77
N SER A 5 -0.07 2.35 -24.33
CA SER A 5 -1.43 2.53 -24.84
C SER A 5 -1.44 2.66 -26.37
N LYS A 6 -2.25 1.83 -27.02
CA LYS A 6 -2.44 1.84 -28.48
C LYS A 6 -3.28 3.02 -28.97
N THR A 7 -3.93 3.74 -28.05
CA THR A 7 -4.78 4.89 -28.34
C THR A 7 -4.40 6.11 -27.49
N TRP A 8 -4.71 7.29 -27.99
CA TRP A 8 -4.68 8.56 -27.28
C TRP A 8 -6.10 9.14 -27.25
N HIS A 9 -6.74 9.08 -26.07
CA HIS A 9 -8.11 9.55 -25.84
C HIS A 9 -9.13 9.05 -26.89
N GLY A 10 -9.06 7.78 -27.25
CA GLY A 10 -9.95 7.14 -28.23
C GLY A 10 -9.47 7.17 -29.68
N ILE A 11 -8.39 7.89 -29.99
CA ILE A 11 -7.80 7.94 -31.33
C ILE A 11 -6.65 6.93 -31.44
N PRO A 12 -6.56 6.11 -32.49
CA PRO A 12 -5.42 5.24 -32.72
C PRO A 12 -4.11 6.03 -32.72
N ARG A 13 -3.12 5.59 -31.93
CA ARG A 13 -1.87 6.34 -31.73
C ARG A 13 -1.13 6.62 -33.04
N LYS A 14 -1.24 5.73 -34.03
CA LYS A 14 -0.59 5.83 -35.34
C LYS A 14 -1.15 6.95 -36.22
N GLU A 15 -2.35 7.46 -35.94
CA GLU A 15 -2.97 8.57 -36.69
C GLU A 15 -2.45 9.94 -36.26
N ILE A 16 -1.69 10.01 -35.16
CA ILE A 16 -1.20 11.26 -34.59
C ILE A 16 0.31 11.34 -34.85
N PRO A 17 0.77 12.16 -35.81
CA PRO A 17 2.18 12.25 -36.16
C PRO A 17 2.96 13.12 -35.17
N TRP A 18 2.81 12.85 -33.87
CA TRP A 18 3.57 13.48 -32.79
C TRP A 18 4.71 12.59 -32.34
N PHE A 19 5.95 12.92 -32.67
CA PHE A 19 7.15 12.19 -32.22
C PHE A 19 8.39 13.08 -32.39
N PRO A 20 9.47 12.82 -31.62
CA PRO A 20 10.69 13.60 -31.72
C PRO A 20 11.45 13.29 -33.01
N THR A 21 12.22 14.26 -33.49
CA THR A 21 13.28 14.08 -34.50
C THR A 21 14.61 14.49 -33.91
N VAL A 22 15.66 13.69 -34.13
CA VAL A 22 17.03 13.95 -33.64
C VAL A 22 17.91 14.45 -34.79
N ASP A 23 18.53 15.60 -34.60
CA ASP A 23 19.61 16.11 -35.44
C ASP A 23 20.94 15.45 -35.04
N GLU A 24 21.39 14.48 -35.85
CA GLU A 24 22.62 13.72 -35.58
C GLU A 24 23.88 14.61 -35.58
N THR A 25 23.84 15.75 -36.29
CA THR A 25 24.98 16.68 -36.37
C THR A 25 25.18 17.43 -35.06
N LYS A 26 24.09 17.79 -34.39
CA LYS A 26 24.10 18.47 -33.08
C LYS A 26 24.19 17.51 -31.91
N CYS A 27 23.68 16.29 -32.06
CA CYS A 27 23.63 15.32 -30.97
C CYS A 27 25.04 14.99 -30.44
N ILE A 28 25.31 15.23 -29.17
CA ILE A 28 26.62 14.93 -28.55
C ILE A 28 26.69 13.58 -27.84
N GLY A 29 25.65 12.73 -27.95
CA GLY A 29 25.66 11.40 -27.32
C GLY A 29 25.44 11.36 -25.81
N CYS A 30 25.07 12.48 -25.18
CA CYS A 30 24.93 12.59 -23.71
C CYS A 30 23.88 11.67 -23.07
N SER A 31 23.06 10.96 -23.86
CA SER A 31 22.07 9.97 -23.43
C SER A 31 20.96 10.49 -22.50
N LEU A 32 20.85 11.80 -22.27
CA LEU A 32 19.84 12.37 -21.38
C LEU A 32 18.42 12.09 -21.89
N CYS A 33 18.17 12.25 -23.20
CA CYS A 33 16.89 11.90 -23.81
C CYS A 33 16.54 10.41 -23.65
N PHE A 34 17.54 9.52 -23.67
CA PHE A 34 17.35 8.07 -23.53
C PHE A 34 16.94 7.70 -22.11
N VAL A 35 17.65 8.21 -21.09
CA VAL A 35 17.36 7.91 -19.67
C VAL A 35 16.10 8.61 -19.17
N THR A 36 15.86 9.86 -19.58
CA THR A 36 14.66 10.61 -19.16
C THR A 36 13.38 10.07 -19.80
N CYS A 37 13.46 9.47 -20.98
CA CYS A 37 12.29 8.95 -21.68
C CYS A 37 11.87 7.57 -21.14
N GLY A 38 10.98 7.52 -20.16
CA GLY A 38 10.38 6.28 -19.63
C GLY A 38 9.44 5.52 -20.59
N ARG A 39 9.48 5.83 -21.89
CA ARG A 39 8.62 5.26 -22.94
C ARG A 39 9.37 4.52 -24.04
N ASN A 40 10.68 4.30 -23.86
CA ASN A 40 11.51 3.53 -24.81
C ASN A 40 11.45 4.07 -26.25
N VAL A 41 11.41 5.40 -26.43
CA VAL A 41 11.37 6.04 -27.75
C VAL A 41 12.74 5.98 -28.44
N TYR A 42 13.81 6.02 -27.66
CA TYR A 42 15.18 6.15 -28.12
C TYR A 42 15.99 4.87 -27.93
N GLU A 43 17.01 4.72 -28.76
CA GLU A 43 18.18 3.85 -28.55
C GLU A 43 19.46 4.65 -28.76
N MET A 44 20.57 4.15 -28.23
CA MET A 44 21.90 4.72 -28.43
C MET A 44 22.67 3.87 -29.45
N VAL A 45 22.93 4.43 -30.63
CA VAL A 45 23.62 3.76 -31.74
C VAL A 45 24.82 4.60 -32.15
N GLY A 46 26.03 4.03 -32.10
CA GLY A 46 27.25 4.73 -32.48
C GLY A 46 27.48 6.03 -31.67
N ASN A 47 27.18 6.00 -30.37
CA ASN A 47 27.25 7.15 -29.47
C ASN A 47 26.31 8.32 -29.85
N LYS A 48 25.25 8.06 -30.61
CA LYS A 48 24.21 9.04 -30.97
C LYS A 48 22.85 8.48 -30.59
N SER A 49 21.93 9.37 -30.22
CA SER A 49 20.56 8.98 -29.94
C SER A 49 19.79 8.80 -31.24
N LYS A 50 19.07 7.69 -31.38
CA LYS A 50 18.18 7.40 -32.51
C LYS A 50 16.76 7.12 -32.02
N VAL A 51 15.77 7.60 -32.76
CA VAL A 51 14.36 7.33 -32.49
C VAL A 51 13.98 6.00 -33.11
N VAL A 52 13.76 4.98 -32.28
CA VAL A 52 13.42 3.62 -32.74
C VAL A 52 11.93 3.31 -32.58
N ASN A 53 11.28 3.90 -31.59
CA ASN A 53 9.84 3.72 -31.35
C ASN A 53 9.12 5.08 -31.31
N PRO A 54 8.98 5.77 -32.44
CA PRO A 54 8.42 7.13 -32.48
C PRO A 54 7.00 7.19 -31.88
N TYR A 55 6.15 6.22 -32.17
CA TYR A 55 4.77 6.16 -31.71
C TYR A 55 4.62 5.84 -30.20
N ASN A 56 5.71 5.47 -29.52
CA ASN A 56 5.68 5.33 -28.07
C ASN A 56 5.67 6.69 -27.35
N CYS A 57 6.10 7.75 -28.04
CA CYS A 57 6.11 9.11 -27.52
C CYS A 57 4.69 9.53 -27.09
N LEU A 58 4.58 10.13 -25.90
CA LEU A 58 3.30 10.67 -25.43
C LEU A 58 2.95 11.92 -26.25
N VAL A 59 1.75 11.94 -26.83
CA VAL A 59 1.25 13.09 -27.58
C VAL A 59 1.27 14.34 -26.69
N GLY A 60 1.92 15.42 -27.17
CA GLY A 60 2.09 16.67 -26.44
C GLY A 60 3.29 16.75 -25.49
N CYS A 61 3.99 15.64 -25.23
CA CYS A 61 5.20 15.67 -24.42
C CYS A 61 6.39 16.21 -25.23
N THR A 62 7.15 17.14 -24.65
CA THR A 62 8.37 17.74 -25.23
C THR A 62 9.57 17.71 -24.27
N THR A 63 9.51 16.93 -23.18
CA THR A 63 10.55 16.95 -22.13
C THR A 63 11.96 16.70 -22.66
N CYS A 64 12.11 15.75 -23.60
CA CYS A 64 13.41 15.42 -24.18
C CYS A 64 14.02 16.55 -25.03
N GLU A 65 13.19 17.38 -25.68
CA GLU A 65 13.64 18.61 -26.36
C GLU A 65 14.11 19.62 -25.32
N THR A 66 13.33 19.85 -24.25
CA THR A 66 13.66 20.80 -23.19
C THR A 66 14.96 20.47 -22.46
N VAL A 67 15.23 19.19 -22.20
CA VAL A 67 16.45 18.78 -21.48
C VAL A 67 17.66 18.63 -22.39
N CYS A 68 17.51 18.68 -23.71
CA CYS A 68 18.64 18.50 -24.62
C CYS A 68 19.61 19.70 -24.53
N PRO A 69 20.84 19.53 -24.03
CA PRO A 69 21.75 20.66 -23.77
C PRO A 69 22.23 21.35 -25.05
N VAL A 70 22.08 20.69 -26.20
CA VAL A 70 22.57 21.13 -27.51
C VAL A 70 21.44 21.37 -28.51
N GLY A 71 20.18 21.30 -28.07
CA GLY A 71 19.01 21.55 -28.93
C GLY A 71 18.96 20.63 -30.16
N ALA A 72 19.38 19.37 -30.01
CA ALA A 72 19.40 18.39 -31.09
C ALA A 72 18.05 17.67 -31.30
N ILE A 73 17.02 17.96 -30.51
CA ILE A 73 15.72 17.29 -30.58
C ILE A 73 14.67 18.32 -30.92
N SER A 74 13.76 17.97 -31.84
CA SER A 74 12.63 18.82 -32.25
C SER A 74 11.34 18.02 -32.34
N PHE A 75 10.21 18.73 -32.24
CA PHE A 75 8.87 18.17 -32.37
C PHE A 75 8.04 18.88 -33.46
N PRO A 76 6.97 18.24 -33.95
CA PRO A 76 5.95 18.91 -34.75
C PRO A 76 5.35 20.12 -34.01
N PRO A 77 4.75 21.07 -34.73
CA PRO A 77 4.22 22.27 -34.11
C PRO A 77 2.98 21.93 -33.25
N LYS A 78 2.87 22.59 -32.09
CA LYS A 78 1.86 22.25 -31.05
C LYS A 78 0.42 22.49 -31.50
N ASP A 79 0.21 23.44 -32.40
CA ASP A 79 -1.09 23.75 -33.00
C ASP A 79 -1.71 22.57 -33.76
N MET A 80 -0.88 21.67 -34.29
CA MET A 80 -1.32 20.39 -34.87
C MET A 80 -2.14 19.57 -33.86
N ILE A 81 -1.70 19.49 -32.60
CA ILE A 81 -2.44 18.75 -31.57
C ILE A 81 -3.80 19.40 -31.34
N HIS A 82 -3.85 20.71 -31.19
CA HIS A 82 -5.10 21.44 -30.99
C HIS A 82 -6.09 21.23 -32.15
N LYS A 83 -5.59 21.08 -33.39
CA LYS A 83 -6.41 20.75 -34.56
C LYS A 83 -7.00 19.34 -34.43
N ILE A 84 -6.19 18.34 -34.10
CA ILE A 84 -6.62 16.95 -33.89
C ILE A 84 -7.64 16.87 -32.74
N GLU A 85 -7.40 17.60 -31.64
CA GLU A 85 -8.32 17.66 -30.50
C GLU A 85 -9.71 18.13 -30.88
N LYS A 86 -9.78 19.14 -31.75
CA LYS A 86 -11.04 19.68 -32.28
C LYS A 86 -11.71 18.70 -33.24
N GLU A 87 -10.97 18.19 -34.23
CA GLU A 87 -11.50 17.30 -35.28
C GLU A 87 -12.07 16.00 -34.70
N HIS A 88 -11.42 15.44 -33.68
CA HIS A 88 -11.85 14.20 -33.04
C HIS A 88 -12.67 14.42 -31.76
N ALA A 89 -13.02 15.66 -31.43
CA ALA A 89 -13.76 16.03 -30.22
C ALA A 89 -13.19 15.38 -28.93
N VAL A 90 -11.86 15.42 -28.78
CA VAL A 90 -11.09 14.72 -27.73
C VAL A 90 -11.61 15.02 -26.32
N LEU A 91 -12.08 16.25 -26.07
CA LEU A 91 -12.64 16.66 -24.77
C LEU A 91 -13.78 15.74 -24.30
N ARG A 92 -14.60 15.20 -25.21
CA ARG A 92 -15.66 14.25 -24.86
C ARG A 92 -15.10 12.96 -24.27
N TYR A 93 -13.97 12.48 -24.77
CA TYR A 93 -13.30 11.28 -24.28
C TYR A 93 -12.60 11.57 -22.95
N VAL A 94 -11.84 12.67 -22.87
CA VAL A 94 -11.11 13.08 -21.67
C VAL A 94 -12.04 13.31 -20.48
N GLN A 95 -13.20 13.95 -20.69
CA GLN A 95 -14.19 14.14 -19.63
C GLN A 95 -14.76 12.81 -19.10
N LYS A 96 -15.01 11.84 -20.00
CA LYS A 96 -15.46 10.49 -19.59
C LYS A 96 -14.36 9.76 -18.81
N GLU A 97 -13.12 9.83 -19.27
CA GLU A 97 -11.96 9.24 -18.59
C GLU A 97 -11.74 9.87 -17.20
N SER A 98 -11.86 11.19 -17.09
CA SER A 98 -11.78 11.93 -15.84
C SER A 98 -12.83 11.47 -14.83
N LYS A 99 -14.10 11.37 -15.24
CA LYS A 99 -15.19 10.85 -14.38
C LYS A 99 -14.90 9.42 -13.90
N LYS A 100 -14.47 8.54 -14.81
CA LYS A 100 -14.11 7.15 -14.47
C LYS A 100 -12.96 7.08 -13.47
N LYS A 101 -11.89 7.86 -13.69
CA LYS A 101 -10.74 7.92 -12.79
C LYS A 101 -11.14 8.49 -11.42
N GLY A 102 -11.96 9.54 -11.39
CA GLY A 102 -12.50 10.11 -10.16
C GLY A 102 -13.31 9.11 -9.34
N MET A 103 -14.22 8.36 -9.98
CA MET A 103 -14.98 7.29 -9.31
C MET A 103 -14.07 6.20 -8.75
N LYS A 104 -13.04 5.77 -9.50
CA LYS A 104 -12.07 4.78 -9.02
C LYS A 104 -11.32 5.29 -7.79
N VAL A 105 -10.80 6.51 -7.84
CA VAL A 105 -10.07 7.12 -6.71
C VAL A 105 -10.98 7.26 -5.48
N ALA A 106 -12.24 7.66 -5.67
CA ALA A 106 -13.20 7.73 -4.58
C ALA A 106 -13.49 6.35 -3.95
N LEU A 107 -13.63 5.31 -4.77
CA LEU A 107 -13.80 3.93 -4.31
C LEU A 107 -12.58 3.43 -3.54
N ASP A 108 -11.37 3.64 -4.07
CA ASP A 108 -10.12 3.23 -3.43
C ASP A 108 -9.95 3.94 -2.08
N LYS A 109 -10.30 5.24 -2.00
CA LYS A 109 -10.30 5.99 -0.74
C LYS A 109 -11.32 5.45 0.26
N ALA A 110 -12.55 5.15 -0.18
CA ALA A 110 -13.59 4.59 0.68
C ALA A 110 -13.18 3.21 1.25
N ARG A 111 -12.53 2.37 0.44
CA ARG A 111 -11.97 1.09 0.88
C ARG A 111 -10.87 1.28 1.92
N ALA A 112 -9.89 2.15 1.65
CA ALA A 112 -8.81 2.43 2.59
C ALA A 112 -9.33 2.97 3.93
N GLU A 113 -10.40 3.76 3.91
CA GLU A 113 -11.03 4.26 5.13
C GLU A 113 -11.77 3.15 5.90
N ALA A 114 -12.52 2.29 5.21
CA ALA A 114 -13.15 1.13 5.83
C ALA A 114 -12.12 0.17 6.45
N GLU A 115 -11.01 -0.09 5.76
CA GLU A 115 -9.89 -0.90 6.27
C GLU A 115 -9.26 -0.26 7.51
N ARG A 116 -9.11 1.07 7.56
CA ARG A 116 -8.62 1.78 8.76
C ARG A 116 -9.56 1.59 9.94
N VAL A 117 -10.86 1.77 9.74
CA VAL A 117 -11.86 1.61 10.81
C VAL A 117 -11.78 0.19 11.37
N ILE A 118 -11.75 -0.83 10.51
CA ILE A 118 -11.60 -2.23 10.93
C ILE A 118 -10.28 -2.45 11.68
N SER A 119 -9.16 -1.90 11.19
CA SER A 119 -7.85 -2.06 11.84
C SER A 119 -7.75 -1.38 13.21
N GLN A 120 -8.58 -0.36 13.47
CA GLN A 120 -8.58 0.40 14.72
C GLN A 120 -9.48 -0.20 15.80
N SER A 121 -10.46 -1.01 15.41
CA SER A 121 -11.32 -1.72 16.35
C SER A 121 -10.76 -3.12 16.60
N SER A 122 -9.89 -3.24 17.59
CA SER A 122 -9.43 -4.56 18.03
C SER A 122 -10.54 -5.23 18.83
N HIS A 123 -11.40 -5.98 18.15
CA HIS A 123 -12.46 -6.77 18.81
C HIS A 123 -11.90 -8.03 19.47
N ARG A 124 -10.63 -8.35 19.18
CA ARG A 124 -9.93 -9.50 19.71
C ARG A 124 -8.46 -9.19 19.98
N VAL A 125 -7.94 -9.68 21.10
CA VAL A 125 -6.51 -9.61 21.44
C VAL A 125 -6.07 -10.98 21.91
N GLU A 126 -5.04 -11.53 21.26
CA GLU A 126 -4.39 -12.77 21.69
C GLU A 126 -3.26 -12.46 22.65
N PHE A 127 -3.23 -13.15 23.79
CA PHE A 127 -2.21 -13.05 24.82
C PHE A 127 -1.44 -14.36 24.91
N THR A 128 -0.11 -14.26 24.91
CA THR A 128 0.80 -15.32 25.36
C THR A 128 1.59 -14.80 26.55
N VAL A 129 1.46 -15.46 27.69
CA VAL A 129 2.04 -15.01 28.97
C VAL A 129 2.83 -16.13 29.65
N SER A 130 3.82 -15.76 30.46
CA SER A 130 4.66 -16.69 31.22
C SER A 130 4.73 -16.27 32.69
N GLY A 131 4.50 -17.22 33.60
CA GLY A 131 4.55 -16.96 35.05
C GLY A 131 3.84 -18.03 35.88
N HIS A 132 3.49 -17.69 37.12
CA HIS A 132 2.74 -18.56 38.03
C HIS A 132 1.24 -18.49 37.76
N ILE A 133 0.80 -18.96 36.59
CA ILE A 133 -0.58 -18.78 36.11
C ILE A 133 -1.62 -19.56 36.93
N LEU A 134 -1.24 -20.68 37.54
CA LEU A 134 -2.14 -21.50 38.34
C LEU A 134 -2.25 -21.04 39.81
N GLU A 135 -1.54 -19.99 40.19
CA GLU A 135 -1.58 -19.41 41.54
C GLU A 135 -2.39 -18.10 41.56
N LYS A 136 -2.68 -17.58 42.76
CA LYS A 136 -3.30 -16.26 42.98
C LYS A 136 -4.66 -16.03 42.28
N ASP A 137 -5.37 -17.12 41.97
CA ASP A 137 -6.67 -17.12 41.30
C ASP A 137 -6.68 -16.38 39.96
N VAL A 138 -5.58 -16.43 39.21
CA VAL A 138 -5.42 -15.70 37.95
C VAL A 138 -6.57 -15.94 36.95
N PRO A 139 -7.02 -17.19 36.69
CA PRO A 139 -8.16 -17.41 35.79
C PRO A 139 -9.44 -16.74 36.28
N LYS A 140 -9.71 -16.78 37.58
CA LYS A 140 -10.90 -16.16 38.17
C LYS A 140 -10.85 -14.64 38.04
N LYS A 141 -9.70 -14.03 38.31
CA LYS A 141 -9.52 -12.58 38.18
C LYS A 141 -9.61 -12.10 36.74
N LEU A 142 -9.14 -12.90 35.78
CA LEU A 142 -9.36 -12.61 34.36
C LEU A 142 -10.85 -12.58 34.02
N MET A 143 -11.62 -13.55 34.54
CA MET A 143 -13.09 -13.54 34.40
C MET A 143 -13.71 -12.29 35.04
N ASP A 144 -13.32 -11.95 36.28
CA ASP A 144 -13.84 -10.79 37.02
C ASP A 144 -13.57 -9.45 36.28
N ILE A 145 -12.43 -9.33 35.57
CA ILE A 145 -12.12 -8.18 34.71
C ILE A 145 -13.04 -8.16 33.50
N THR A 146 -13.24 -9.31 32.84
CA THR A 146 -14.06 -9.38 31.63
C THR A 146 -15.55 -9.12 31.86
N GLU A 147 -16.08 -9.45 33.04
CA GLU A 147 -17.46 -9.12 33.43
C GLU A 147 -17.73 -7.60 33.45
N GLN A 148 -16.70 -6.78 33.63
CA GLN A 148 -16.84 -5.33 33.73
C GLN A 148 -16.82 -4.62 32.37
N CYS A 149 -16.48 -5.31 31.28
CA CYS A 149 -16.15 -4.71 29.99
C CYS A 149 -16.87 -5.34 28.77
N ASP A 150 -17.94 -6.12 28.96
CA ASP A 150 -18.67 -6.86 27.90
C ASP A 150 -17.74 -7.71 27.01
N CYS A 151 -16.63 -8.19 27.57
CA CYS A 151 -15.68 -9.07 26.90
C CYS A 151 -15.72 -10.47 27.52
N ASP A 152 -15.01 -11.40 26.91
CA ASP A 152 -14.81 -12.74 27.42
C ASP A 152 -13.38 -13.23 27.13
N VAL A 153 -12.87 -14.13 27.97
CA VAL A 153 -11.62 -14.83 27.74
C VAL A 153 -11.91 -16.20 27.16
N VAL A 154 -11.54 -16.39 25.91
CA VAL A 154 -11.72 -17.65 25.17
C VAL A 154 -10.37 -18.28 24.85
N ASN A 155 -10.40 -19.55 24.42
CA ASN A 155 -9.21 -20.33 24.03
C ASN A 155 -8.12 -20.39 25.12
N PHE A 156 -8.50 -20.33 26.39
CA PHE A 156 -7.57 -20.37 27.51
C PHE A 156 -6.90 -21.74 27.62
N SER A 157 -5.58 -21.75 27.48
CA SER A 157 -4.75 -22.95 27.58
C SER A 157 -3.50 -22.66 28.40
N VAL A 158 -3.08 -23.64 29.22
CA VAL A 158 -1.88 -23.52 30.06
C VAL A 158 -0.97 -24.71 29.79
N ASN A 159 0.27 -24.41 29.40
CA ASN A 159 1.34 -25.37 29.22
C ASN A 159 2.26 -25.31 30.44
N THR A 160 2.28 -26.39 31.20
CA THR A 160 3.10 -26.55 32.40
C THR A 160 4.14 -27.64 32.21
N PRO A 161 5.38 -27.49 32.70
CA PRO A 161 6.38 -28.57 32.67
C PRO A 161 5.94 -29.80 33.49
N SER A 162 5.42 -29.59 34.71
CA SER A 162 4.59 -30.54 35.45
C SER A 162 3.88 -29.83 36.59
N LEU A 163 2.71 -30.33 37.04
CA LEU A 163 1.98 -29.71 38.15
C LEU A 163 2.79 -29.71 39.45
N LYS A 164 3.43 -30.82 39.82
CA LYS A 164 4.26 -30.90 41.03
C LYS A 164 5.37 -29.87 41.01
N VAL A 165 6.07 -29.74 39.88
CA VAL A 165 7.18 -28.77 39.73
C VAL A 165 6.66 -27.32 39.74
N CYS A 166 5.46 -27.05 39.23
CA CYS A 166 4.87 -25.70 39.33
C CYS A 166 4.55 -25.31 40.78
N TYR A 167 3.97 -26.23 41.58
CA TYR A 167 3.57 -25.96 42.96
C TYR A 167 4.74 -26.04 43.96
N ASP A 168 5.60 -27.04 43.83
CA ASP A 168 6.66 -27.33 44.81
C ASP A 168 7.93 -26.49 44.53
N GLU A 169 8.28 -26.35 43.25
CA GLU A 169 9.54 -25.70 42.82
C GLU A 169 9.34 -24.33 42.18
N LYS A 170 8.09 -23.85 42.09
CA LYS A 170 7.76 -22.55 41.49
C LYS A 170 8.31 -22.42 40.05
N ALA A 171 8.14 -23.44 39.23
CA ALA A 171 8.45 -23.31 37.81
C ALA A 171 7.38 -22.48 37.07
N PRO A 172 7.77 -21.61 36.12
CA PRO A 172 6.83 -20.83 35.33
C PRO A 172 6.05 -21.71 34.35
N SER A 173 4.80 -21.34 34.13
CA SER A 173 3.91 -21.92 33.12
C SER A 173 3.66 -20.91 32.02
N VAL A 174 3.43 -21.39 30.79
CA VAL A 174 3.05 -20.53 29.66
C VAL A 174 1.55 -20.67 29.43
N ALA A 175 0.82 -19.57 29.46
CA ALA A 175 -0.59 -19.55 29.12
C ALA A 175 -0.85 -18.78 27.83
N LYS A 176 -1.85 -19.24 27.07
CA LYS A 176 -2.36 -18.59 25.88
C LYS A 176 -3.86 -18.41 26.01
N PHE A 177 -4.36 -17.22 25.69
CA PHE A 177 -5.78 -16.93 25.72
C PHE A 177 -6.12 -15.76 24.80
N GLU A 178 -7.39 -15.64 24.42
CA GLU A 178 -7.90 -14.57 23.58
C GLU A 178 -8.95 -13.77 24.35
N LEU A 179 -8.77 -12.46 24.43
CA LEU A 179 -9.80 -11.53 24.87
C LEU A 179 -10.67 -11.19 23.67
N VAL A 180 -11.98 -11.40 23.74
CA VAL A 180 -12.94 -11.12 22.66
C VAL A 180 -14.08 -10.22 23.17
N SER A 181 -14.49 -9.24 22.37
CA SER A 181 -15.71 -8.48 22.66
C SER A 181 -16.95 -9.30 22.29
N GLN A 182 -17.92 -9.40 23.20
CA GLN A 182 -19.21 -10.04 22.90
C GLN A 182 -20.13 -9.16 22.03
N LYS A 183 -19.83 -7.86 21.90
CA LYS A 183 -20.62 -6.88 21.15
C LYS A 183 -19.92 -6.37 19.89
N PHE A 184 -18.75 -6.93 19.53
CA PHE A 184 -17.89 -6.38 18.47
C PHE A 184 -17.57 -4.89 18.73
N GLU A 185 -17.22 -4.56 19.97
CA GLU A 185 -16.71 -3.26 20.38
C GLU A 185 -15.18 -3.31 20.56
N ASP A 186 -14.50 -2.16 20.65
CA ASP A 186 -13.05 -2.14 20.83
C ASP A 186 -12.67 -2.65 22.24
N VAL A 187 -11.80 -3.65 22.31
CA VAL A 187 -11.39 -4.27 23.58
C VAL A 187 -10.15 -3.61 24.19
N SER A 188 -9.64 -2.50 23.62
CA SER A 188 -8.39 -1.87 24.08
C SER A 188 -8.44 -1.53 25.57
N HIS A 189 -9.58 -1.02 26.07
CA HIS A 189 -9.76 -0.74 27.50
C HIS A 189 -9.56 -1.98 28.36
N CYS A 190 -10.24 -3.08 28.02
CA CYS A 190 -10.17 -4.32 28.81
C CYS A 190 -8.80 -5.02 28.65
N SER A 191 -8.17 -4.88 27.49
CA SER A 191 -6.79 -5.31 27.26
C SER A 191 -5.81 -4.58 28.19
N ASP A 192 -5.93 -3.25 28.32
CA ASP A 192 -5.05 -2.45 29.19
C ASP A 192 -5.23 -2.80 30.68
N GLU A 193 -6.45 -3.19 31.09
CA GLU A 193 -6.72 -3.71 32.44
C GLU A 193 -6.06 -5.06 32.69
N ILE A 194 -6.14 -5.98 31.72
CA ILE A 194 -5.45 -7.26 31.78
C ILE A 194 -3.93 -7.05 31.83
N ASP A 195 -3.37 -6.15 31.01
CA ASP A 195 -1.93 -5.85 31.00
C ASP A 195 -1.43 -5.40 32.38
N ARG A 196 -2.18 -4.48 33.02
CA ARG A 196 -1.89 -4.01 34.37
C ARG A 196 -1.98 -5.14 35.40
N PHE A 197 -3.04 -5.94 35.35
CA PHE A 197 -3.25 -7.07 36.25
C PHE A 197 -2.12 -8.11 36.14
N LEU A 198 -1.70 -8.47 34.92
CA LEU A 198 -0.61 -9.41 34.67
C LEU A 198 0.70 -8.88 35.26
N GLY A 199 1.01 -7.59 35.03
CA GLY A 199 2.20 -6.94 35.58
C GLY A 199 2.24 -6.94 37.12
N GLU A 200 1.13 -6.59 37.77
CA GLU A 200 1.02 -6.59 39.24
C GLU A 200 1.20 -7.99 39.86
N ASN A 201 0.86 -9.05 39.11
CA ASN A 201 0.96 -10.43 39.58
C ASN A 201 2.29 -11.11 39.24
N GLY A 202 3.20 -10.40 38.57
CA GLY A 202 4.51 -10.91 38.16
C GLY A 202 4.42 -11.87 36.97
N ILE A 203 3.38 -11.74 36.14
CA ILE A 203 3.20 -12.51 34.91
C ILE A 203 3.73 -11.68 33.74
N VAL A 204 4.64 -12.27 32.97
CA VAL A 204 5.30 -11.60 31.85
C VAL A 204 4.54 -11.88 30.56
N ILE A 205 4.21 -10.83 29.82
CA ILE A 205 3.65 -10.94 28.47
C ILE A 205 4.79 -11.28 27.51
N VAL A 206 4.70 -12.45 26.88
CA VAL A 206 5.68 -12.93 25.89
C VAL A 206 5.32 -12.43 24.49
N GLU A 207 4.03 -12.45 24.16
CA GLU A 207 3.49 -11.95 22.89
C GLU A 207 2.06 -11.46 23.10
N GLN A 208 1.71 -10.34 22.48
CA GLN A 208 0.36 -9.78 22.48
C GLN A 208 0.03 -9.32 21.07
N LYS A 209 -1.06 -9.83 20.51
CA LYS A 209 -1.44 -9.58 19.12
C LYS A 209 -2.88 -9.10 19.02
N LYS A 210 -3.05 -7.85 18.62
CA LYS A 210 -4.38 -7.30 18.27
C LYS A 210 -4.85 -7.92 16.95
N ILE A 211 -6.07 -8.42 16.94
CA ILE A 211 -6.69 -9.04 15.77
C ILE A 211 -7.96 -8.26 15.43
N SER A 212 -7.93 -7.65 14.24
CA SER A 212 -9.03 -6.93 13.60
C SER A 212 -9.83 -7.84 12.68
#